data_AF-A0A397D3C3-F1
#
_entry.id   AF-A0A397D3C3-F1
#
_cell.length_a   1.000
_cell.length_b   1.000
_cell.length_c   1.000
_cell.angle_alpha   90.00
_cell.angle_beta   90.00
_cell.angle_gamma   90.00
#
_symmetry.space_group_name_H-M   'P 1'
#
loop_
_entity.id
_entity.type
_entity.pdbx_description
1 polymer ?
#
loop_
_entity_poly.entity_id
_entity_poly.type
_entity_poly.pdbx_seq_one_letter_code
_entity_poly.pdbx_strand_id
1 'polypeptide(L)'
;MVKSIWKCANVSLDHAFPIMSYSEAMDRFGVDKPDTRFGLELKDLSDIIPVDVFGSSTTTSPSTDVVRAINVKQLAKGGFSRKDMADLEALAKRLSVDGRGVYAVKIEDNIKWKSSVAKKLSAAQLDQVNHRLDVEDDDVLLLTCGSYANVCTLLGRMRLQTSQLLYARGQLQEELDPFKYNHLWIVDFPMFEMDNDGLSATHHPFTAPREDDLAKLKALLATGKNAWEDPAMQNELLTIKAQHMDLVCNGWELGGGSIRLHSMELQQSVLQQVLNLPDIQVRATHQLPPVDIKMAKESTKKIKTSTVADVVSRDYTINLHKRLHGATFKKKAPKAVREIKKFAQKAMGTADVRIDSKLNKFVWSQGVRNIPYRVRVRLSRKRNEDEDAKEKLYTLVQHVQVSTYKGLSTENVEE
;
A
#
# COMPACT_ATOMS: atom_id res chain seq x y z
N MET A 1 1.69 -23.11 -17.40
CA MET A 1 1.33 -23.51 -16.01
C MET A 1 -0.11 -23.15 -15.66
N VAL A 2 -0.51 -21.88 -15.59
CA VAL A 2 -1.87 -21.46 -15.15
C VAL A 2 -2.99 -22.10 -15.97
N LYS A 3 -2.86 -22.14 -17.31
CA LYS A 3 -3.80 -22.86 -18.18
C LYS A 3 -3.95 -24.34 -17.81
N SER A 4 -2.86 -25.01 -17.45
CA SER A 4 -2.87 -26.41 -17.03
C SER A 4 -3.56 -26.60 -15.68
N ILE A 5 -3.38 -25.65 -14.74
CA ILE A 5 -4.09 -25.67 -13.45
C ILE A 5 -5.60 -25.57 -13.67
N TRP A 6 -6.05 -24.64 -14.52
CA TRP A 6 -7.48 -24.51 -14.84
C TRP A 6 -8.05 -25.71 -15.59
N LYS A 7 -7.25 -26.34 -16.46
CA LYS A 7 -7.65 -27.60 -17.12
C LYS A 7 -7.95 -28.71 -16.10
N CYS A 8 -7.23 -28.79 -14.99
CA CYS A 8 -7.53 -29.74 -13.91
C CYS A 8 -8.88 -29.46 -13.21
N ALA A 9 -9.38 -28.22 -13.30
CA ALA A 9 -10.70 -27.82 -12.83
C ALA A 9 -11.77 -27.88 -13.94
N ASN A 10 -11.50 -28.54 -15.08
CA ASN A 10 -12.37 -28.62 -16.26
C ASN A 10 -12.69 -27.26 -16.89
N VAL A 11 -11.80 -26.27 -16.74
CA VAL A 11 -11.91 -24.96 -17.39
C VAL A 11 -10.82 -24.84 -18.45
N SER A 12 -11.20 -24.67 -19.72
CA SER A 12 -10.24 -24.45 -20.81
C SER A 12 -9.95 -22.96 -20.98
N LEU A 13 -8.65 -22.62 -21.06
CA LEU A 13 -8.17 -21.26 -21.30
C LEU A 13 -7.35 -21.24 -22.58
N ASP A 14 -8.04 -21.18 -23.72
CA ASP A 14 -7.41 -21.43 -25.02
C ASP A 14 -6.67 -20.20 -25.55
N HIS A 15 -7.12 -19.00 -25.20
CA HIS A 15 -6.54 -17.74 -25.65
C HIS A 15 -5.28 -17.33 -24.87
N ALA A 16 -4.38 -16.59 -25.52
CA ALA A 16 -3.30 -15.91 -24.82
C ALA A 16 -3.92 -14.86 -23.86
N PHE A 17 -3.33 -14.70 -22.69
CA PHE A 17 -3.78 -13.68 -21.75
C PHE A 17 -3.39 -12.31 -22.31
N PRO A 18 -4.32 -11.35 -22.38
CA PRO A 18 -4.02 -9.98 -22.74
C PRO A 18 -2.91 -9.40 -21.86
N ILE A 19 -2.23 -8.37 -22.37
CA ILE A 19 -1.19 -7.64 -21.66
C ILE A 19 -1.63 -6.18 -21.62
N MET A 20 -1.52 -5.56 -20.45
CA MET A 20 -1.85 -4.16 -20.20
C MET A 20 -0.72 -3.54 -19.39
N SER A 21 -0.35 -2.29 -19.68
CA SER A 21 0.65 -1.61 -18.86
C SER A 21 0.04 -1.17 -17.52
N TYR A 22 0.87 -1.01 -16.50
CA TYR A 22 0.47 -0.44 -15.21
C TYR A 22 -0.19 0.93 -15.40
N SER A 23 0.38 1.79 -16.27
CA SER A 23 -0.19 3.11 -16.54
C SER A 23 -1.61 3.02 -17.10
N GLU A 24 -1.84 2.12 -18.06
CA GLU A 24 -3.16 1.90 -18.65
C GLU A 24 -4.15 1.34 -17.60
N ALA A 25 -3.71 0.41 -16.75
CA ALA A 25 -4.54 -0.14 -15.68
C ALA A 25 -4.98 0.94 -14.68
N MET A 26 -4.05 1.80 -14.29
CA MET A 26 -4.33 2.94 -13.40
C MET A 26 -5.22 3.98 -14.06
N ASP A 27 -4.97 4.32 -15.33
CA ASP A 27 -5.75 5.31 -16.07
C ASP A 27 -7.19 4.87 -16.33
N ARG A 28 -7.41 3.59 -16.67
CA ARG A 28 -8.73 3.07 -17.02
C ARG A 28 -9.50 2.51 -15.83
N PHE A 29 -8.83 1.96 -14.83
CA PHE A 29 -9.49 1.21 -13.74
C PHE A 29 -9.12 1.70 -12.34
N GLY A 30 -8.11 2.55 -12.20
CA GLY A 30 -7.68 3.09 -10.90
C GLY A 30 -7.05 2.07 -9.97
N VAL A 31 -6.60 0.92 -10.51
CA VAL A 31 -5.97 -0.16 -9.75
C VAL A 31 -5.07 -0.98 -10.68
N ASP A 32 -3.96 -1.47 -10.15
CA ASP A 32 -2.99 -2.33 -10.83
C ASP A 32 -3.49 -3.76 -11.08
N LYS A 33 -4.50 -4.21 -10.34
CA LYS A 33 -5.20 -5.50 -10.52
C LYS A 33 -6.67 -5.32 -10.89
N PRO A 34 -6.98 -4.86 -12.11
CA PRO A 34 -8.34 -4.56 -12.49
C PRO A 34 -9.18 -5.82 -12.71
N ASP A 35 -10.45 -5.77 -12.29
CA ASP A 35 -11.48 -6.65 -12.84
C ASP A 35 -12.01 -6.03 -14.13
N THR A 36 -11.60 -6.60 -15.26
CA THR A 36 -11.90 -6.11 -16.62
C THR A 36 -13.11 -6.80 -17.25
N ARG A 37 -13.88 -7.59 -16.48
CA ARG A 37 -15.09 -8.26 -16.98
C ARG A 37 -16.25 -7.30 -17.24
N PHE A 38 -16.24 -6.14 -16.59
CA PHE A 38 -17.26 -5.09 -16.72
C PHE A 38 -16.61 -3.74 -17.03
N GLY A 39 -17.41 -2.79 -17.53
CA GLY A 39 -16.95 -1.44 -17.91
C GLY A 39 -16.69 -0.52 -16.72
N LEU A 40 -17.38 0.63 -16.69
CA LEU A 40 -17.22 1.69 -15.67
C LEU A 40 -15.79 2.25 -15.59
N GLU A 41 -15.14 2.39 -16.75
CA GLU A 41 -13.77 2.91 -16.83
C GLU A 41 -13.69 4.37 -16.40
N LEU A 42 -12.57 4.72 -15.77
CA LEU A 42 -12.22 6.10 -15.43
C LEU A 42 -11.96 6.87 -16.72
N LYS A 43 -12.45 8.11 -16.78
CA LYS A 43 -12.18 9.05 -17.86
C LYS A 43 -11.58 10.33 -17.30
N ASP A 44 -10.59 10.85 -18.01
CA ASP A 44 -9.97 12.14 -17.72
C ASP A 44 -10.83 13.28 -18.27
N LEU A 45 -11.09 14.26 -17.40
CA LEU A 45 -11.87 15.46 -17.69
C LEU A 45 -11.06 16.74 -17.39
N SER A 46 -9.76 16.62 -17.11
CA SER A 46 -8.90 17.75 -16.69
C SER A 46 -8.79 18.85 -17.74
N ASP A 47 -8.97 18.51 -19.03
CA ASP A 47 -9.02 19.45 -20.16
C ASP A 47 -10.38 20.15 -20.33
N ILE A 48 -11.45 19.62 -19.72
CA ILE A 48 -12.81 20.16 -19.85
C ILE A 48 -13.26 20.90 -18.59
N ILE A 49 -13.04 20.29 -17.42
CA ILE A 49 -13.50 20.79 -16.13
C ILE A 49 -12.30 21.33 -15.35
N PRO A 50 -12.23 22.64 -15.09
CA PRO A 50 -11.19 23.19 -14.25
C PRO A 50 -11.37 22.79 -12.78
N VAL A 51 -10.26 22.61 -12.07
CA VAL A 51 -10.22 22.05 -10.70
C VAL A 51 -10.98 22.92 -9.68
N ASP A 52 -11.02 24.24 -9.90
CA ASP A 52 -11.68 25.24 -9.05
C ASP A 52 -13.21 25.04 -8.91
N VAL A 53 -13.82 24.35 -9.88
CA VAL A 53 -15.23 23.92 -9.83
C VAL A 53 -15.55 23.13 -8.56
N PHE A 54 -14.57 22.38 -8.04
CA PHE A 54 -14.71 21.51 -6.88
C PHE A 54 -14.28 22.15 -5.55
N GLY A 55 -14.01 23.45 -5.54
CA GLY A 55 -13.60 24.21 -4.36
C GLY A 55 -12.24 24.87 -4.53
N SER A 56 -11.98 25.91 -3.73
CA SER A 56 -10.73 26.69 -3.79
C SER A 56 -9.53 25.79 -3.55
N SER A 57 -8.70 25.61 -4.58
CA SER A 57 -7.32 25.18 -4.40
C SER A 57 -6.63 26.24 -3.55
N THR A 58 -6.33 25.93 -2.29
CA THR A 58 -5.65 26.85 -1.36
C THR A 58 -4.18 27.08 -1.72
N THR A 59 -3.70 26.53 -2.84
CA THR A 59 -2.30 26.59 -3.25
C THR A 59 -2.11 27.59 -4.40
N THR A 60 -1.20 28.54 -4.19
CA THR A 60 -0.82 29.62 -5.11
C THR A 60 0.04 29.15 -6.29
N SER A 61 0.17 27.83 -6.50
CA SER A 61 0.93 27.20 -7.58
C SER A 61 -0.03 26.54 -8.58
N PRO A 62 0.35 26.42 -9.87
CA PRO A 62 -0.43 25.64 -10.82
C PRO A 62 -0.61 24.22 -10.27
N SER A 63 -1.85 23.82 -10.01
CA SER A 63 -2.15 22.52 -9.42
C SER A 63 -1.82 21.43 -10.44
N THR A 64 -1.07 20.40 -10.01
CA THR A 64 -0.93 19.13 -10.74
C THR A 64 -2.13 18.19 -10.51
N ASP A 65 -3.18 18.72 -9.87
CA ASP A 65 -4.43 18.01 -9.64
C ASP A 65 -5.12 17.70 -10.97
N VAL A 66 -5.68 16.50 -11.05
CA VAL A 66 -6.47 16.01 -12.18
C VAL A 66 -7.93 15.95 -11.81
N VAL A 67 -8.81 16.06 -12.80
CA VAL A 67 -10.25 15.81 -12.68
C VAL A 67 -10.59 14.55 -13.44
N ARG A 68 -11.14 13.55 -12.75
CA ARG A 68 -11.57 12.30 -13.37
C ARG A 68 -12.97 11.91 -12.92
N ALA A 69 -13.61 11.07 -13.73
CA ALA A 69 -14.94 10.59 -13.45
C ALA A 69 -15.14 9.14 -13.88
N ILE A 70 -16.16 8.50 -13.30
CA ILE A 70 -16.78 7.28 -13.83
C ILE A 70 -18.26 7.54 -14.10
N ASN A 71 -18.78 6.96 -15.18
CA ASN A 71 -20.21 6.92 -15.48
C ASN A 71 -20.80 5.59 -15.04
N VAL A 72 -21.63 5.59 -13.99
CA VAL A 72 -22.34 4.40 -13.52
C VAL A 72 -23.66 4.26 -14.26
N LYS A 73 -23.60 3.47 -15.33
CA LYS A 73 -24.71 3.23 -16.24
C LYS A 73 -25.97 2.75 -15.56
N GLN A 74 -27.09 3.41 -15.86
CA GLN A 74 -28.44 3.00 -15.46
C GLN A 74 -28.62 2.76 -13.95
N LEU A 75 -27.74 3.31 -13.09
CA LEU A 75 -27.83 3.13 -11.64
C LEU A 75 -29.11 3.78 -11.08
N ALA A 76 -29.55 4.88 -11.70
CA ALA A 76 -30.73 5.59 -11.27
C ALA A 76 -32.06 4.92 -11.65
N LYS A 77 -32.02 3.96 -12.58
CA LYS A 77 -33.19 3.26 -13.11
C LYS A 77 -33.96 2.53 -12.02
N GLY A 78 -35.28 2.64 -12.06
CA GLY A 78 -36.18 1.99 -11.09
C GLY A 78 -36.16 2.64 -9.70
N GLY A 79 -35.61 3.85 -9.56
CA GLY A 79 -35.64 4.64 -8.34
C GLY A 79 -34.29 4.66 -7.62
N PHE A 80 -33.64 5.82 -7.67
CA PHE A 80 -32.43 6.12 -6.91
C PHE A 80 -32.63 7.47 -6.22
N SER A 81 -32.65 7.40 -4.90
CA SER A 81 -33.08 8.50 -4.04
C SER A 81 -31.94 9.47 -3.77
N ARG A 82 -32.28 10.65 -3.26
CA ARG A 82 -31.27 11.60 -2.75
C ARG A 82 -30.46 11.00 -1.58
N LYS A 83 -31.06 10.09 -0.82
CA LYS A 83 -30.36 9.39 0.26
C LYS A 83 -29.29 8.46 -0.30
N ASP A 84 -29.60 7.71 -1.35
CA ASP A 84 -28.64 6.80 -1.99
C ASP A 84 -27.44 7.56 -2.56
N MET A 85 -27.68 8.75 -3.14
CA MET A 85 -26.62 9.67 -3.58
C MET A 85 -25.73 10.11 -2.40
N ALA A 86 -26.34 10.55 -1.30
CA ALA A 86 -25.62 10.97 -0.10
C ALA A 86 -24.82 9.81 0.54
N ASP A 87 -25.36 8.59 0.51
CA ASP A 87 -24.69 7.40 1.01
C ASP A 87 -23.46 7.04 0.14
N LEU A 88 -23.54 7.23 -1.20
CA LEU A 88 -22.39 7.10 -2.10
C LEU A 88 -21.29 8.14 -1.82
N GLU A 89 -21.66 9.41 -1.63
CA GLU A 89 -20.70 10.46 -1.30
C GLU A 89 -20.04 10.22 0.06
N ALA A 90 -20.81 9.78 1.06
CA ALA A 90 -20.29 9.40 2.37
C ALA A 90 -19.36 8.18 2.30
N LEU A 91 -19.69 7.18 1.48
CA LEU A 91 -18.84 6.03 1.22
C LEU A 91 -17.52 6.46 0.58
N ALA A 92 -17.56 7.29 -0.46
CA ALA A 92 -16.38 7.82 -1.12
C ALA A 92 -15.48 8.58 -0.14
N LYS A 93 -16.07 9.46 0.68
CA LYS A 93 -15.31 10.21 1.69
C LYS A 93 -14.59 9.28 2.69
N ARG A 94 -15.23 8.18 3.09
CA ARG A 94 -14.61 7.17 3.97
C ARG A 94 -13.48 6.38 3.28
N LEU A 95 -13.59 6.18 1.96
CA LEU A 95 -12.60 5.45 1.16
C LEU A 95 -11.44 6.33 0.69
N SER A 96 -11.60 7.66 0.75
CA SER A 96 -10.57 8.63 0.38
C SER A 96 -9.40 8.62 1.37
N VAL A 97 -8.21 8.91 0.85
CA VAL A 97 -6.98 8.99 1.67
C VAL A 97 -6.81 10.40 2.24
N ASP A 98 -7.17 11.42 1.47
CA ASP A 98 -7.00 12.85 1.79
C ASP A 98 -8.30 13.51 2.29
N GLY A 99 -9.37 12.74 2.47
CA GLY A 99 -10.68 13.24 2.91
C GLY A 99 -11.53 13.87 1.81
N ARG A 100 -11.03 13.96 0.56
CA ARG A 100 -11.81 14.44 -0.59
C ARG A 100 -12.79 13.35 -1.02
N GLY A 101 -14.07 13.70 -1.15
CA GLY A 101 -15.11 12.79 -1.59
C GLY A 101 -15.22 12.70 -3.12
N VAL A 102 -16.36 12.17 -3.57
CA VAL A 102 -16.83 12.33 -4.94
C VAL A 102 -18.01 13.30 -4.96
N TYR A 103 -18.23 13.93 -6.10
CA TYR A 103 -19.44 14.64 -6.44
C TYR A 103 -20.32 13.70 -7.25
N ALA A 104 -21.45 13.30 -6.67
CA ALA A 104 -22.38 12.41 -7.35
C ALA A 104 -23.43 13.23 -8.12
N VAL A 105 -23.57 12.96 -9.42
CA VAL A 105 -24.52 13.65 -10.29
C VAL A 105 -25.49 12.65 -10.90
N LYS A 106 -26.77 12.84 -10.63
CA LYS A 106 -27.84 12.09 -11.27
C LYS A 106 -28.22 12.76 -12.59
N ILE A 107 -28.37 11.95 -13.64
CA ILE A 107 -28.79 12.38 -14.97
C ILE A 107 -30.27 12.08 -15.17
N GLU A 108 -31.05 13.11 -15.52
CA GLU A 108 -32.51 13.05 -15.73
C GLU A 108 -32.92 13.98 -16.87
N ASP A 109 -34.17 13.89 -17.33
CA ASP A 109 -34.82 14.88 -18.21
C ASP A 109 -34.05 15.19 -19.52
N ASN A 110 -33.65 14.16 -20.27
CA ASN A 110 -32.90 14.25 -21.53
C ASN A 110 -31.48 14.80 -21.32
N ILE A 111 -30.69 14.08 -20.51
CA ILE A 111 -29.26 14.29 -20.24
C ILE A 111 -28.98 15.59 -19.44
N LYS A 112 -29.89 15.95 -18.52
CA LYS A 112 -29.67 17.10 -17.62
C LYS A 112 -29.02 16.68 -16.32
N TRP A 113 -28.02 17.46 -15.94
CA TRP A 113 -27.30 17.29 -14.69
C TRP A 113 -28.03 17.98 -13.53
N LYS A 114 -28.36 17.21 -12.49
CA LYS A 114 -28.99 17.76 -11.28
C LYS A 114 -27.99 17.93 -10.15
N SER A 115 -27.06 18.87 -10.28
CA SER A 115 -26.01 19.09 -9.26
C SER A 115 -25.57 20.55 -9.13
N SER A 116 -24.88 20.86 -8.03
CA SER A 116 -24.19 22.15 -7.83
C SER A 116 -23.02 22.33 -8.80
N VAL A 117 -22.37 21.23 -9.20
CA VAL A 117 -21.27 21.22 -10.17
C VAL A 117 -21.75 21.70 -11.54
N ALA A 118 -22.92 21.25 -11.99
CA ALA A 118 -23.49 21.64 -13.29
C ALA A 118 -23.69 23.16 -13.41
N LYS A 119 -24.02 23.86 -12.31
CA LYS A 119 -24.22 25.31 -12.30
C LYS A 119 -22.94 26.13 -12.54
N LYS A 120 -21.77 25.49 -12.38
CA LYS A 120 -20.46 26.12 -12.58
C LYS A 120 -19.87 25.84 -13.96
N LEU A 121 -20.50 24.99 -14.75
CA LEU A 121 -20.03 24.57 -16.07
C LEU A 121 -20.86 25.24 -17.17
N SER A 122 -20.21 25.58 -18.28
CA SER A 122 -20.90 26.03 -19.48
C SER A 122 -21.61 24.86 -20.19
N ALA A 123 -22.59 25.17 -21.03
CA ALA A 123 -23.29 24.16 -21.84
C ALA A 123 -22.32 23.35 -22.72
N ALA A 124 -21.35 24.03 -23.35
CA ALA A 124 -20.31 23.37 -24.16
C ALA A 124 -19.46 22.39 -23.34
N GLN A 125 -19.08 22.73 -22.10
CA GLN A 125 -18.35 21.81 -21.22
C GLN A 125 -19.21 20.60 -20.84
N LEU A 126 -20.48 20.81 -20.50
CA LEU A 126 -21.40 19.72 -20.18
C LEU A 126 -21.57 18.77 -21.37
N ASP A 127 -21.73 19.29 -22.59
CA ASP A 127 -21.84 18.47 -23.81
C ASP A 127 -20.56 17.67 -24.08
N GLN A 128 -19.38 18.27 -23.89
CA GLN A 128 -18.10 17.57 -24.02
C GLN A 128 -17.95 16.45 -22.98
N VAL A 129 -18.34 16.69 -21.73
CA VAL A 129 -18.31 15.67 -20.68
C VAL A 129 -19.31 14.55 -20.99
N ASN A 130 -20.53 14.90 -21.40
CA ASN A 130 -21.58 13.95 -21.77
C ASN A 130 -21.11 13.03 -22.90
N HIS A 131 -20.49 13.59 -23.93
CA HIS A 131 -19.93 12.81 -25.03
C HIS A 131 -18.77 11.92 -24.57
N ARG A 132 -17.87 12.41 -23.72
CA ARG A 132 -16.68 11.63 -23.29
C ARG A 132 -17.02 10.48 -22.32
N LEU A 133 -18.08 10.66 -21.54
CA LEU A 133 -18.58 9.67 -20.59
C LEU A 133 -19.71 8.80 -21.16
N ASP A 134 -20.05 8.99 -22.44
CA ASP A 134 -21.18 8.35 -23.13
C ASP A 134 -22.48 8.43 -22.30
N VAL A 135 -22.86 9.61 -21.81
CA VAL A 135 -23.92 9.76 -20.79
C VAL A 135 -25.32 9.52 -21.35
N GLU A 136 -26.14 8.79 -20.60
CA GLU A 136 -27.56 8.52 -20.88
C GLU A 136 -28.45 8.91 -19.69
N ASP A 137 -29.76 9.03 -19.91
CA ASP A 137 -30.72 9.21 -18.81
C ASP A 137 -30.69 8.02 -17.85
N ASP A 138 -30.95 8.27 -16.57
CA ASP A 138 -30.82 7.30 -15.47
C ASP A 138 -29.39 6.84 -15.16
N ASP A 139 -28.37 7.50 -15.71
CA ASP A 139 -26.98 7.34 -15.28
C ASP A 139 -26.68 8.12 -13.99
N VAL A 140 -25.64 7.69 -13.27
CA VAL A 140 -25.07 8.42 -12.14
C VAL A 140 -23.57 8.62 -12.38
N LEU A 141 -23.16 9.87 -12.51
CA LEU A 141 -21.75 10.25 -12.67
C LEU A 141 -21.12 10.45 -11.30
N LEU A 142 -19.93 9.91 -11.09
CA LEU A 142 -19.11 10.18 -9.91
C LEU A 142 -17.84 10.90 -10.35
N LEU A 143 -17.71 12.17 -9.97
CA LEU A 143 -16.58 13.02 -10.32
C LEU A 143 -15.73 13.32 -9.09
N THR A 144 -14.42 13.43 -9.24
CA THR A 144 -13.53 13.90 -8.17
C THR A 144 -12.30 14.61 -8.74
N CYS A 145 -11.62 15.36 -7.89
CA CYS A 145 -10.42 16.10 -8.24
C CYS A 145 -9.35 15.99 -7.15
N GLY A 146 -8.09 16.01 -7.53
CA GLY A 146 -6.97 15.89 -6.61
C GLY A 146 -5.73 15.32 -7.29
N SER A 147 -4.76 14.88 -6.49
CA SER A 147 -3.57 14.24 -7.06
C SER A 147 -3.96 12.97 -7.84
N TYR A 148 -3.25 12.72 -8.94
CA TYR A 148 -3.49 11.57 -9.82
C TYR A 148 -3.66 10.25 -9.04
N ALA A 149 -2.74 9.96 -8.11
CA ALA A 149 -2.75 8.73 -7.33
C ALA A 149 -4.00 8.60 -6.45
N ASN A 150 -4.40 9.67 -5.76
CA ASN A 150 -5.56 9.68 -4.88
C ASN A 150 -6.87 9.55 -5.68
N VAL A 151 -6.99 10.29 -6.77
CA VAL A 151 -8.15 10.27 -7.66
C VAL A 151 -8.35 8.89 -8.29
N CYS A 152 -7.30 8.31 -8.86
CA CYS A 152 -7.36 6.97 -9.47
C CYS A 152 -7.76 5.92 -8.43
N THR A 153 -7.10 5.92 -7.26
CA THR A 153 -7.37 4.96 -6.19
C THR A 153 -8.82 5.08 -5.68
N LEU A 154 -9.31 6.31 -5.49
CA LEU A 154 -10.67 6.55 -5.02
C LEU A 154 -11.71 6.06 -6.05
N LEU A 155 -11.57 6.46 -7.31
CA LEU A 155 -12.51 6.07 -8.36
C LEU A 155 -12.44 4.57 -8.66
N GLY A 156 -11.27 3.94 -8.61
CA GLY A 156 -11.14 2.48 -8.74
C GLY A 156 -11.87 1.72 -7.63
N ARG A 157 -11.82 2.22 -6.38
CA ARG A 157 -12.62 1.68 -5.28
C ARG A 157 -14.11 1.91 -5.51
N MET A 158 -14.51 3.12 -5.90
CA MET A 158 -15.92 3.45 -6.16
C MET A 158 -16.49 2.66 -7.34
N ARG A 159 -15.69 2.37 -8.37
CA ARG A 159 -16.03 1.49 -9.47
C ARG A 159 -16.43 0.09 -8.98
N LEU A 160 -15.64 -0.50 -8.08
CA LEU A 160 -15.98 -1.81 -7.49
C LEU A 160 -17.24 -1.73 -6.63
N GLN A 161 -17.38 -0.71 -5.78
CA GLN A 161 -18.57 -0.55 -4.92
C GLN A 161 -19.85 -0.37 -5.75
N THR A 162 -19.80 0.46 -6.79
CA THR A 162 -20.94 0.71 -7.68
C THR A 162 -21.27 -0.51 -8.55
N SER A 163 -20.29 -1.29 -8.98
CA SER A 163 -20.54 -2.57 -9.65
C SER A 163 -21.33 -3.56 -8.77
N GLN A 164 -21.05 -3.60 -7.46
CA GLN A 164 -21.81 -4.44 -6.52
C GLN A 164 -23.24 -3.93 -6.34
N LEU A 165 -23.46 -2.62 -6.36
CA LEU A 165 -24.80 -2.04 -6.32
C LEU A 165 -25.58 -2.36 -7.60
N LEU A 166 -24.95 -2.26 -8.77
CA LEU A 166 -25.56 -2.67 -10.05
C LEU A 166 -25.92 -4.15 -10.03
N TYR A 167 -25.02 -5.01 -9.53
CA TYR A 167 -25.28 -6.43 -9.31
C TYR A 167 -26.51 -6.65 -8.42
N ALA A 168 -26.58 -6.00 -7.27
CA ALA A 168 -27.72 -6.12 -6.36
C ALA A 168 -29.04 -5.64 -6.98
N ARG A 169 -28.99 -4.79 -8.01
CA ARG A 169 -30.15 -4.30 -8.77
C ARG A 169 -30.45 -5.14 -10.03
N GLY A 170 -29.82 -6.30 -10.18
CA GLY A 170 -30.04 -7.22 -11.29
C GLY A 170 -29.33 -6.83 -12.59
N GLN A 171 -28.41 -5.87 -12.55
CA GLN A 171 -27.54 -5.53 -13.67
C GLN A 171 -26.18 -6.25 -13.50
N LEU A 172 -25.34 -6.32 -14.53
CA LEU A 172 -24.01 -6.96 -14.48
C LEU A 172 -23.97 -8.45 -14.06
N GLN A 173 -25.10 -9.17 -14.08
CA GLN A 173 -25.15 -10.57 -13.63
C GLN A 173 -24.28 -11.48 -14.50
N GLU A 174 -24.30 -11.27 -15.81
CA GLU A 174 -23.54 -12.08 -16.77
C GLU A 174 -22.06 -11.71 -16.76
N GLU A 175 -21.74 -10.43 -16.63
CA GLU A 175 -20.37 -9.92 -16.58
C GLU A 175 -19.65 -10.39 -15.31
N LEU A 176 -20.34 -10.35 -14.17
CA LEU A 176 -19.79 -10.72 -12.87
C LEU A 176 -20.03 -12.18 -12.49
N ASP A 177 -20.34 -13.04 -13.47
CA ASP A 177 -20.45 -14.48 -13.26
C ASP A 177 -19.18 -15.02 -12.57
N PRO A 178 -19.29 -15.67 -11.39
CA PRO A 178 -18.14 -16.22 -10.66
C PRO A 178 -17.39 -17.32 -11.43
N PHE A 179 -18.00 -17.92 -12.45
CA PHE A 179 -17.38 -18.94 -13.31
C PHE A 179 -16.80 -18.38 -14.61
N LYS A 180 -16.91 -17.07 -14.84
CA LYS A 180 -16.22 -16.38 -15.93
C LYS A 180 -14.87 -15.86 -15.45
N TYR A 181 -13.79 -16.38 -16.01
CA TYR A 181 -12.42 -16.02 -15.65
C TYR A 181 -11.79 -15.15 -16.72
N ASN A 182 -11.40 -13.93 -16.34
CA ASN A 182 -10.69 -13.01 -17.21
C ASN A 182 -9.28 -12.78 -16.69
N HIS A 183 -8.31 -13.43 -17.33
CA HIS A 183 -6.89 -13.31 -17.02
C HIS A 183 -6.27 -12.12 -17.73
N LEU A 184 -5.34 -11.44 -17.08
CA LEU A 184 -4.66 -10.26 -17.61
C LEU A 184 -3.24 -10.20 -17.05
N TRP A 185 -2.25 -9.96 -17.91
CA TRP A 185 -0.91 -9.56 -17.47
C TRP A 185 -0.83 -8.05 -17.33
N ILE A 186 -0.27 -7.62 -16.21
CA ILE A 186 0.08 -6.22 -15.96
C ILE A 186 1.59 -6.14 -16.01
N VAL A 187 2.12 -5.19 -16.80
CA VAL A 187 3.55 -5.01 -17.05
C VAL A 187 3.93 -3.54 -16.95
N ASP A 188 5.21 -3.19 -17.14
CA ASP A 188 5.67 -1.80 -17.21
C ASP A 188 5.38 -0.98 -15.94
N PHE A 189 5.44 -1.63 -14.78
CA PHE A 189 5.34 -0.94 -13.49
C PHE A 189 6.47 0.08 -13.32
N PRO A 190 6.25 1.22 -12.64
CA PRO A 190 7.32 2.09 -12.21
C PRO A 190 8.33 1.30 -11.37
N MET A 191 9.62 1.55 -11.55
CA MET A 191 10.67 0.91 -10.76
C MET A 191 10.75 1.49 -9.36
N PHE A 192 10.44 2.77 -9.22
CA PHE A 192 10.49 3.52 -7.97
C PHE A 192 9.18 4.29 -7.75
N GLU A 193 8.86 4.54 -6.48
CA GLU A 193 7.76 5.40 -6.05
C GLU A 193 8.21 6.34 -4.94
N MET A 194 7.44 7.41 -4.73
CA MET A 194 7.60 8.29 -3.58
C MET A 194 6.59 7.87 -2.52
N ASP A 195 7.07 7.41 -1.37
CA ASP A 195 6.26 7.13 -0.20
C ASP A 195 6.40 8.24 0.86
N ASN A 196 5.89 8.00 2.07
CA ASN A 196 5.95 8.99 3.15
C ASN A 196 7.35 9.16 3.73
N ASP A 197 8.19 8.14 3.60
CA ASP A 197 9.55 8.11 4.12
C ASP A 197 10.57 8.54 3.03
N GLY A 198 10.18 8.54 1.75
CA GLY A 198 10.90 9.11 0.62
C GLY A 198 10.89 8.19 -0.61
N LEU A 199 11.99 8.16 -1.34
CA LEU A 199 12.09 7.36 -2.56
C LEU A 199 12.28 5.88 -2.23
N SER A 200 11.41 5.02 -2.75
CA SER A 200 11.42 3.58 -2.50
C SER A 200 11.22 2.77 -3.77
N ALA A 201 11.54 1.47 -3.71
CA ALA A 201 11.27 0.55 -4.81
C ALA A 201 9.82 0.08 -4.73
N THR A 202 9.10 0.08 -5.85
CA THR A 202 7.68 -0.33 -5.90
C THR A 202 7.47 -1.81 -5.54
N HIS A 203 8.45 -2.66 -5.83
CA HIS A 203 8.36 -4.11 -5.62
C HIS A 203 9.57 -4.60 -4.82
N HIS A 204 10.53 -5.24 -5.49
CA HIS A 204 11.78 -5.67 -4.86
C HIS A 204 12.93 -4.75 -5.28
N PRO A 205 13.85 -4.37 -4.37
CA PRO A 205 15.05 -3.58 -4.67
C PRO A 205 16.00 -4.15 -5.73
N PHE A 206 15.79 -5.41 -6.13
CA PHE A 206 16.64 -6.13 -7.09
C PHE A 206 15.97 -6.29 -8.44
N THR A 207 14.88 -5.56 -8.68
CA THR A 207 14.17 -5.58 -9.94
C THR A 207 14.99 -4.85 -11.00
N ALA A 208 15.11 -5.45 -12.20
CA ALA A 208 15.76 -4.81 -13.33
C ALA A 208 14.87 -3.70 -13.93
N PRO A 209 15.46 -2.59 -14.41
CA PRO A 209 14.74 -1.63 -15.22
C PRO A 209 14.38 -2.26 -16.58
N ARG A 210 13.40 -1.68 -17.26
CA ARG A 210 13.14 -1.97 -18.67
C ARG A 210 14.38 -1.67 -19.50
N GLU A 211 14.59 -2.45 -20.57
CA GLU A 211 15.77 -2.30 -21.44
C GLU A 211 15.91 -0.89 -22.00
N ASP A 212 14.79 -0.29 -22.43
CA ASP A 212 14.73 1.08 -22.96
C ASP A 212 15.13 2.14 -21.91
N ASP A 213 14.88 1.87 -20.62
CA ASP A 213 15.16 2.79 -19.52
C ASP A 213 16.52 2.52 -18.84
N LEU A 214 17.21 1.42 -19.18
CA LEU A 214 18.49 1.06 -18.58
C LEU A 214 19.57 2.12 -18.81
N ALA A 215 19.64 2.68 -20.01
CA ALA A 215 20.58 3.74 -20.35
C ALA A 215 20.34 5.00 -19.51
N LYS A 216 19.06 5.36 -19.30
CA LYS A 216 18.64 6.48 -18.47
C LYS A 216 19.03 6.25 -17.00
N LEU A 217 18.74 5.08 -16.45
CA LEU A 217 19.13 4.72 -15.08
C LEU A 217 20.66 4.83 -14.88
N LYS A 218 21.44 4.26 -15.81
CA LYS A 218 22.90 4.31 -15.75
C LYS A 218 23.42 5.75 -15.82
N ALA A 219 22.86 6.59 -16.68
CA ALA A 219 23.27 7.99 -16.80
C ALA A 219 22.99 8.77 -15.51
N LEU A 220 21.83 8.57 -14.88
CA LEU A 220 21.48 9.21 -13.61
C LEU A 220 22.45 8.80 -12.49
N LEU A 221 22.77 7.50 -12.38
CA LEU A 221 23.65 6.97 -11.33
C LEU A 221 25.13 7.27 -11.57
N ALA A 222 25.55 7.44 -12.83
CA ALA A 222 26.91 7.84 -13.17
C ALA A 222 27.27 9.25 -12.68
N THR A 223 26.28 10.08 -12.32
CA THR A 223 26.52 11.38 -11.70
C THR A 223 27.11 11.28 -10.29
N GLY A 224 26.97 10.12 -9.63
CA GLY A 224 27.39 9.89 -8.25
C GLY A 224 26.57 10.63 -7.20
N LYS A 225 25.50 11.33 -7.60
CA LYS A 225 24.62 12.06 -6.68
C LYS A 225 23.70 11.11 -5.93
N ASN A 226 23.36 11.48 -4.70
CA ASN A 226 22.29 10.82 -3.96
C ASN A 226 20.94 11.43 -4.37
N ALA A 227 19.98 10.59 -4.76
CA ALA A 227 18.66 11.02 -5.19
C ALA A 227 17.91 11.80 -4.09
N TRP A 228 18.24 11.59 -2.81
CA TRP A 228 17.61 12.26 -1.67
C TRP A 228 18.02 13.73 -1.55
N GLU A 229 19.06 14.14 -2.27
CA GLU A 229 19.58 15.52 -2.31
C GLU A 229 19.28 16.21 -3.65
N ASP A 230 18.70 15.51 -4.62
CA ASP A 230 18.45 16.02 -5.98
C ASP A 230 17.01 15.73 -6.44
N PRO A 231 16.07 16.68 -6.23
CA PRO A 231 14.68 16.52 -6.66
C PRO A 231 14.51 16.32 -8.18
N ALA A 232 15.42 16.85 -9.01
CA ALA A 232 15.35 16.64 -10.45
C ALA A 232 15.68 15.19 -10.80
N MET A 233 16.68 14.61 -10.13
CA MET A 233 16.97 13.18 -10.24
C MET A 233 15.80 12.31 -9.79
N GLN A 234 15.12 12.66 -8.67
CA GLN A 234 13.93 11.94 -8.21
C GLN A 234 12.84 11.90 -9.28
N ASN A 235 12.51 13.05 -9.87
CA ASN A 235 11.50 13.13 -10.91
C ASN A 235 11.83 12.25 -12.12
N GLU A 236 13.10 12.21 -12.54
CA GLU A 236 13.54 11.34 -13.63
C GLU A 236 13.48 9.85 -13.24
N LEU A 237 13.85 9.49 -12.01
CA LEU A 237 13.79 8.11 -11.51
C LEU A 237 12.35 7.58 -11.46
N LEU A 238 11.38 8.41 -11.10
CA LEU A 238 9.95 8.04 -11.07
C LEU A 238 9.37 7.71 -12.45
N THR A 239 10.07 8.06 -13.54
CA THR A 239 9.66 7.70 -14.91
C THR A 239 10.21 6.35 -15.39
N ILE A 240 11.17 5.77 -14.67
CA ILE A 240 11.83 4.52 -15.05
C ILE A 240 10.87 3.36 -14.81
N LYS A 241 10.67 2.54 -15.83
CA LYS A 241 9.85 1.33 -15.75
C LYS A 241 10.71 0.12 -15.38
N ALA A 242 10.08 -0.83 -14.70
CA ALA A 242 10.66 -2.08 -14.27
C ALA A 242 10.24 -3.24 -15.18
N GLN A 243 11.10 -4.25 -15.30
CA GLN A 243 10.76 -5.57 -15.83
C GLN A 243 10.02 -6.40 -14.76
N HIS A 244 8.96 -5.83 -14.21
CA HIS A 244 8.05 -6.48 -13.28
C HIS A 244 6.73 -6.80 -14.00
N MET A 245 6.14 -7.95 -13.66
CA MET A 245 4.89 -8.41 -14.22
C MET A 245 4.04 -9.14 -13.19
N ASP A 246 2.75 -8.88 -13.24
CA ASP A 246 1.74 -9.50 -12.40
C ASP A 246 0.66 -10.17 -13.25
N LEU A 247 0.25 -11.37 -12.84
CA LEU A 247 -0.90 -12.04 -13.41
C LEU A 247 -2.13 -11.80 -12.54
N VAL A 248 -3.15 -11.24 -13.16
CA VAL A 248 -4.42 -10.89 -12.52
C VAL A 248 -5.54 -11.76 -13.10
N CYS A 249 -6.51 -12.11 -12.26
CA CYS A 249 -7.77 -12.76 -12.66
C CYS A 249 -8.93 -12.15 -11.89
N ASN A 250 -9.91 -11.55 -12.59
CA ASN A 250 -11.13 -11.01 -11.99
C ASN A 250 -10.86 -10.04 -10.81
N GLY A 251 -9.84 -9.19 -10.93
CA GLY A 251 -9.44 -8.25 -9.88
C GLY A 251 -8.61 -8.84 -8.74
N TRP A 252 -8.20 -10.11 -8.84
CA TRP A 252 -7.30 -10.77 -7.90
C TRP A 252 -5.93 -11.00 -8.54
N GLU A 253 -4.88 -10.57 -7.86
CA GLU A 253 -3.50 -10.92 -8.21
C GLU A 253 -3.27 -12.40 -7.87
N LEU A 254 -2.98 -13.21 -8.89
CA LEU A 254 -2.68 -14.62 -8.75
C LEU A 254 -1.20 -14.87 -8.42
N GLY A 255 -0.34 -13.94 -8.83
CA GLY A 255 1.08 -13.96 -8.54
C GLY A 255 1.86 -13.01 -9.46
N GLY A 256 3.07 -12.69 -9.01
CA GLY A 256 3.93 -11.70 -9.63
C GLY A 256 5.39 -12.12 -9.65
N GLY A 257 6.17 -11.44 -10.48
CA GLY A 257 7.60 -11.67 -10.58
C GLY A 257 8.32 -10.53 -11.30
N SER A 258 9.64 -10.47 -11.14
CA SER A 258 10.45 -9.52 -11.90
C SER A 258 11.76 -10.14 -12.35
N ILE A 259 12.27 -9.64 -13.47
CA ILE A 259 13.64 -9.91 -13.89
C ILE A 259 14.57 -9.23 -12.88
N ARG A 260 15.65 -9.93 -12.52
CA ARG A 260 16.58 -9.45 -11.49
C ARG A 260 17.73 -8.67 -12.09
N LEU A 261 18.08 -7.58 -11.43
CA LEU A 261 19.29 -6.83 -11.73
C LEU A 261 20.49 -7.70 -11.37
N HIS A 262 21.39 -7.91 -12.34
CA HIS A 262 22.52 -8.83 -12.21
C HIS A 262 23.89 -8.14 -12.27
N SER A 263 23.91 -6.82 -12.47
CA SER A 263 25.13 -6.02 -12.35
C SER A 263 25.32 -5.61 -10.89
N MET A 264 26.38 -6.12 -10.25
CA MET A 264 26.72 -5.78 -8.86
C MET A 264 26.89 -4.27 -8.69
N GLU A 265 27.64 -3.63 -9.59
CA GLU A 265 27.89 -2.18 -9.57
C GLU A 265 26.59 -1.39 -9.63
N LEU A 266 25.75 -1.67 -10.64
CA LEU A 266 24.47 -0.97 -10.80
C LEU A 266 23.53 -1.22 -9.62
N GLN A 267 23.52 -2.45 -9.09
CA GLN A 267 22.71 -2.79 -7.93
C GLN A 267 23.16 -2.01 -6.70
N GLN A 268 24.46 -1.91 -6.46
CA GLN A 268 25.03 -1.14 -5.37
C GLN A 268 24.66 0.34 -5.49
N SER A 269 24.80 0.93 -6.70
CA SER A 269 24.37 2.31 -6.95
C SER A 269 22.88 2.52 -6.68
N VAL A 270 22.00 1.60 -7.09
CA VAL A 270 20.56 1.69 -6.78
C VAL A 270 20.32 1.62 -5.28
N LEU A 271 20.92 0.67 -4.56
CA LEU A 271 20.70 0.53 -3.11
C LEU A 271 21.16 1.78 -2.34
N GLN A 272 22.29 2.37 -2.73
CA GLN A 272 22.91 3.47 -2.00
C GLN A 272 22.38 4.83 -2.43
N GLN A 273 22.45 5.13 -3.74
CA GLN A 273 22.12 6.46 -4.27
C GLN A 273 20.61 6.67 -4.41
N VAL A 274 19.82 5.60 -4.57
CA VAL A 274 18.36 5.71 -4.77
C VAL A 274 17.60 5.34 -3.51
N LEU A 275 17.90 4.17 -2.92
CA LEU A 275 17.17 3.67 -1.74
C LEU A 275 17.78 4.10 -0.41
N ASN A 276 18.83 4.92 -0.43
CA ASN A 276 19.53 5.46 0.74
C ASN A 276 19.92 4.41 1.78
N LEU A 277 20.28 3.21 1.31
CA LEU A 277 20.79 2.17 2.20
C LEU A 277 22.27 2.42 2.49
N PRO A 278 22.70 2.25 3.75
CA PRO A 278 24.11 2.39 4.10
C PRO A 278 24.95 1.37 3.35
N ASP A 279 26.25 1.64 3.24
CA ASP A 279 27.22 0.66 2.78
C ASP A 279 27.00 -0.63 3.57
N ILE A 280 26.48 -1.65 2.89
CA ILE A 280 26.51 -3.01 3.41
C ILE A 280 28.00 -3.32 3.49
N GLN A 281 28.56 -3.32 4.70
CA GLN A 281 29.86 -3.92 4.93
C GLN A 281 29.76 -5.34 4.39
N VAL A 282 30.33 -5.55 3.20
CA VAL A 282 30.65 -6.87 2.71
C VAL A 282 31.56 -7.40 3.80
N ARG A 283 31.01 -8.21 4.72
CA ARG A 283 31.83 -9.10 5.52
C ARG A 283 32.51 -9.95 4.46
N ALA A 284 33.72 -9.53 4.09
CA ALA A 284 34.66 -10.38 3.40
C ALA A 284 34.54 -11.70 4.13
N THR A 285 34.18 -12.76 3.41
CA THR A 285 34.27 -14.12 3.93
C THR A 285 35.75 -14.36 4.21
N HIS A 286 36.21 -13.82 5.34
CA HIS A 286 37.51 -14.07 5.92
C HIS A 286 37.50 -15.57 6.17
N GLN A 287 38.42 -16.25 5.51
CA GLN A 287 38.89 -17.57 5.88
C GLN A 287 38.86 -17.66 7.41
N LEU A 288 37.98 -18.52 7.94
CA LEU A 288 37.95 -18.80 9.36
C LEU A 288 39.35 -19.30 9.72
N PRO A 289 40.10 -18.64 10.62
CA PRO A 289 41.33 -19.21 11.12
C PRO A 289 40.99 -20.48 11.91
N PRO A 290 41.87 -21.50 11.91
CA PRO A 290 41.60 -22.75 12.60
C PRO A 290 41.44 -22.48 14.10
N VAL A 291 40.35 -22.97 14.68
CA VAL A 291 40.01 -22.80 16.10
C VAL A 291 40.79 -23.83 16.92
N ASP A 292 41.89 -23.40 17.54
CA ASP A 292 42.54 -24.15 18.62
C ASP A 292 41.79 -23.91 19.94
N ILE A 293 41.16 -24.97 20.47
CA ILE A 293 40.49 -24.92 21.76
C ILE A 293 41.53 -25.15 22.86
N LYS A 294 41.87 -24.10 23.61
CA LYS A 294 42.47 -24.21 24.95
C LYS A 294 41.59 -23.51 25.98
N MET A 295 41.08 -24.30 26.92
CA MET A 295 40.43 -23.79 28.13
C MET A 295 41.48 -23.32 29.13
N ALA A 296 41.35 -22.10 29.67
CA ALA A 296 41.92 -21.74 30.96
C ALA A 296 41.17 -20.59 31.65
N LYS A 297 41.17 -20.71 32.98
CA LYS A 297 40.40 -20.09 34.07
C LYS A 297 40.33 -18.56 34.17
N GLU A 298 39.26 -18.12 34.83
CA GLU A 298 38.94 -16.78 35.30
C GLU A 298 40.08 -16.07 36.05
N SER A 299 40.25 -14.78 35.76
CA SER A 299 40.69 -13.81 36.75
C SER A 299 39.97 -12.47 36.55
N THR A 300 39.51 -11.92 37.66
CA THR A 300 38.66 -10.73 37.81
C THR A 300 39.47 -9.45 37.67
N LYS A 301 39.06 -8.55 36.75
CA LYS A 301 39.39 -7.12 36.81
C LYS A 301 38.22 -6.26 36.30
N LYS A 302 37.71 -5.41 37.19
CA LYS A 302 36.67 -4.39 36.92
C LYS A 302 37.18 -3.38 35.89
N ILE A 303 36.52 -3.32 34.74
CA ILE A 303 36.65 -2.23 33.76
C ILE A 303 35.36 -1.40 33.85
N LYS A 304 35.53 -0.08 33.97
CA LYS A 304 34.44 0.91 34.04
C LYS A 304 33.61 0.84 32.75
N THR A 305 32.36 0.42 32.90
CA THR A 305 31.35 0.31 31.84
C THR A 305 30.80 1.67 31.46
N SER A 306 30.92 2.05 30.19
CA SER A 306 30.14 3.14 29.60
C SER A 306 30.03 2.96 28.09
N THR A 307 28.78 2.95 27.61
CA THR A 307 28.24 3.04 26.23
C THR A 307 27.58 1.80 25.60
N VAL A 308 27.97 0.56 25.93
CA VAL A 308 27.35 -0.67 25.35
C VAL A 308 26.23 -1.26 26.22
N ALA A 309 26.21 -0.96 27.52
CA ALA A 309 25.24 -1.54 28.47
C ALA A 309 23.80 -0.99 28.35
N ASP A 310 23.60 0.07 27.57
CA ASP A 310 22.31 0.77 27.49
C ASP A 310 21.37 0.23 26.40
N VAL A 311 21.91 -0.45 25.39
CA VAL A 311 21.13 -1.09 24.30
C VAL A 311 21.07 -2.58 24.60
N VAL A 312 19.86 -3.09 24.83
CA VAL A 312 19.64 -4.49 25.23
C VAL A 312 18.40 -5.00 24.51
N SER A 313 18.52 -6.20 23.93
CA SER A 313 17.40 -6.91 23.31
C SER A 313 17.11 -8.21 24.06
N ARG A 314 15.84 -8.44 24.39
CA ARG A 314 15.40 -9.61 25.16
C ARG A 314 14.10 -10.19 24.64
N ASP A 315 14.06 -11.51 24.52
CA ASP A 315 12.86 -12.23 24.13
C ASP A 315 12.08 -12.70 25.36
N TYR A 316 10.80 -12.31 25.42
CA TYR A 316 9.89 -12.62 26.52
C TYR A 316 8.65 -13.33 26.03
N THR A 317 8.15 -14.28 26.83
CA THR A 317 6.83 -14.88 26.62
C THR A 317 5.81 -14.26 27.58
N ILE A 318 4.89 -13.45 27.05
CA ILE A 318 3.83 -12.81 27.83
C ILE A 318 2.60 -13.72 27.84
N ASN A 319 2.11 -14.05 29.04
CA ASN A 319 0.80 -14.70 29.20
C ASN A 319 -0.30 -13.64 29.24
N LEU A 320 -0.99 -13.45 28.10
CA LEU A 320 -2.04 -12.44 27.97
C LEU A 320 -3.30 -12.86 28.71
N HIS A 321 -3.62 -14.15 28.75
CA HIS A 321 -4.82 -14.64 29.42
C HIS A 321 -4.84 -14.28 30.92
N LYS A 322 -3.71 -14.47 31.64
CA LYS A 322 -3.59 -14.06 33.05
C LYS A 322 -3.77 -12.55 33.25
N ARG A 323 -3.32 -11.73 32.30
CA ARG A 323 -3.38 -10.26 32.36
C ARG A 323 -4.73 -9.67 31.95
N LEU A 324 -5.52 -10.44 31.20
CA LEU A 324 -6.83 -10.06 30.68
C LEU A 324 -8.00 -10.63 31.48
N HIS A 325 -7.73 -11.26 32.62
CA HIS A 325 -8.77 -11.76 33.52
C HIS A 325 -9.75 -10.63 33.91
N GLY A 326 -11.05 -10.92 33.86
CA GLY A 326 -12.13 -9.95 34.16
C GLY A 326 -12.35 -8.84 33.11
N ALA A 327 -11.70 -8.89 31.94
CA ALA A 327 -11.92 -7.90 30.89
C ALA A 327 -13.17 -8.19 30.04
N THR A 328 -14.03 -7.18 29.87
CA THR A 328 -15.22 -7.25 29.00
C THR A 328 -14.81 -7.47 27.55
N PHE A 329 -15.60 -8.27 26.83
CA PHE A 329 -15.34 -8.70 25.44
C PHE A 329 -14.85 -7.57 24.52
N LYS A 330 -15.57 -6.44 24.43
CA LYS A 330 -15.22 -5.32 23.53
C LYS A 330 -13.90 -4.61 23.87
N LYS A 331 -13.35 -4.81 25.07
CA LYS A 331 -12.13 -4.12 25.54
C LYS A 331 -10.92 -5.05 25.62
N LYS A 332 -11.05 -6.35 25.29
CA LYS A 332 -9.96 -7.31 25.49
C LYS A 332 -8.73 -7.00 24.63
N ALA A 333 -8.88 -6.79 23.32
CA ALA A 333 -7.72 -6.53 22.44
C ALA A 333 -7.04 -5.18 22.72
N PRO A 334 -7.77 -4.06 22.91
CA PRO A 334 -7.17 -2.81 23.37
C PRO A 334 -6.51 -2.91 24.76
N LYS A 335 -7.03 -3.75 25.65
CA LYS A 335 -6.40 -4.01 26.96
C LYS A 335 -5.14 -4.86 26.81
N ALA A 336 -5.13 -5.82 25.88
CA ALA A 336 -3.96 -6.66 25.61
C ALA A 336 -2.77 -5.83 25.15
N VAL A 337 -2.99 -4.93 24.20
CA VAL A 337 -1.96 -4.00 23.72
C VAL A 337 -1.43 -3.12 24.86
N ARG A 338 -2.31 -2.59 25.72
CA ARG A 338 -1.90 -1.80 26.90
C ARG A 338 -1.10 -2.63 27.92
N GLU A 339 -1.48 -3.87 28.16
CA GLU A 339 -0.75 -4.77 29.06
C GLU A 339 0.63 -5.17 28.50
N ILE A 340 0.75 -5.32 27.18
CA ILE A 340 2.05 -5.52 26.51
C ILE A 340 2.93 -4.28 26.69
N LYS A 341 2.39 -3.06 26.47
CA LYS A 341 3.15 -1.82 26.72
C LYS A 341 3.61 -1.71 28.17
N LYS A 342 2.71 -1.98 29.12
CA LYS A 342 3.01 -1.94 30.55
C LYS A 342 4.07 -2.98 30.95
N PHE A 343 4.02 -4.17 30.35
CA PHE A 343 5.05 -5.19 30.55
C PHE A 343 6.41 -4.73 30.02
N ALA A 344 6.44 -4.19 28.80
CA ALA A 344 7.67 -3.70 28.17
C ALA A 344 8.29 -2.53 28.95
N GLN A 345 7.48 -1.55 29.38
CA GLN A 345 7.92 -0.45 30.24
C GLN A 345 8.55 -0.95 31.54
N LYS A 346 7.96 -1.96 32.18
CA LYS A 346 8.52 -2.53 33.42
C LYS A 346 9.78 -3.37 33.18
N ALA A 347 9.82 -4.13 32.09
CA ALA A 347 10.95 -5.02 31.77
C ALA A 347 12.19 -4.24 31.29
N MET A 348 11.96 -3.16 30.53
CA MET A 348 13.01 -2.36 29.90
C MET A 348 13.19 -0.99 30.54
N GLY A 349 12.41 -0.60 31.54
CA GLY A 349 12.61 0.65 32.29
C GLY A 349 12.55 1.94 31.46
N THR A 350 11.97 1.93 30.25
CA THR A 350 11.80 3.13 29.41
C THR A 350 10.36 3.61 29.44
N ALA A 351 10.16 4.93 29.47
CA ALA A 351 8.82 5.53 29.40
C ALA A 351 8.21 5.45 27.98
N ASP A 352 9.04 5.65 26.94
CA ASP A 352 8.60 5.47 25.55
C ASP A 352 8.65 3.98 25.15
N VAL A 353 7.50 3.47 24.70
CA VAL A 353 7.31 2.09 24.25
C VAL A 353 6.51 2.08 22.95
N ARG A 354 7.18 1.65 21.89
CA ARG A 354 6.64 1.56 20.53
C ARG A 354 6.30 0.11 20.21
N ILE A 355 5.09 -0.14 19.72
CA ILE A 355 4.63 -1.48 19.35
C ILE A 355 4.72 -1.62 17.83
N ASP A 356 5.39 -2.66 17.38
CA ASP A 356 5.51 -2.98 15.96
C ASP A 356 4.15 -3.34 15.34
N SER A 357 3.99 -3.00 14.07
CA SER A 357 2.76 -3.23 13.31
C SER A 357 2.42 -4.72 13.21
N LYS A 358 3.40 -5.62 13.10
CA LYS A 358 3.17 -7.08 13.04
C LYS A 358 2.70 -7.62 14.38
N LEU A 359 3.22 -7.11 15.49
CA LEU A 359 2.73 -7.46 16.82
C LEU A 359 1.30 -6.99 17.05
N ASN A 360 0.96 -5.78 16.60
CA ASN A 360 -0.41 -5.30 16.65
C ASN A 360 -1.32 -6.21 15.80
N LYS A 361 -0.99 -6.46 14.53
CA LYS A 361 -1.76 -7.39 13.67
C LYS A 361 -1.94 -8.78 14.31
N PHE A 362 -0.90 -9.34 14.93
CA PHE A 362 -0.99 -10.63 15.62
C PHE A 362 -1.97 -10.63 16.80
N VAL A 363 -1.93 -9.60 17.66
CA VAL A 363 -2.85 -9.49 18.81
C VAL A 363 -4.31 -9.38 18.36
N TRP A 364 -4.55 -8.75 17.21
CA TRP A 364 -5.89 -8.56 16.63
C TRP A 364 -6.32 -9.67 15.66
N SER A 365 -5.45 -10.64 15.34
CA SER A 365 -5.66 -11.64 14.29
C SER A 365 -6.89 -12.54 14.51
N GLN A 366 -7.23 -12.84 15.76
CA GLN A 366 -8.38 -13.67 16.14
C GLN A 366 -9.60 -12.82 16.56
N GLY A 367 -9.59 -11.53 16.21
CA GLY A 367 -10.63 -10.55 16.51
C GLY A 367 -10.58 -10.03 17.94
N VAL A 368 -11.57 -9.19 18.30
CA VAL A 368 -11.61 -8.54 19.62
C VAL A 368 -11.94 -9.51 20.77
N ARG A 369 -12.42 -10.74 20.46
CA ARG A 369 -12.92 -11.73 21.46
C ARG A 369 -11.85 -12.68 21.93
N ASN A 370 -11.21 -13.26 20.94
CA ASN A 370 -10.35 -14.41 21.06
C ASN A 370 -8.98 -13.83 20.79
N ILE A 371 -8.23 -13.56 21.85
CA ILE A 371 -6.87 -13.04 21.74
C ILE A 371 -5.95 -14.21 22.01
N PRO A 372 -4.78 -14.28 21.35
CA PRO A 372 -3.79 -15.29 21.65
C PRO A 372 -3.53 -15.41 23.16
N TYR A 373 -3.54 -16.64 23.68
CA TYR A 373 -3.33 -16.89 25.11
C TYR A 373 -1.95 -16.43 25.59
N ARG A 374 -0.94 -16.63 24.74
CA ARG A 374 0.46 -16.23 24.95
C ARG A 374 0.99 -15.56 23.70
N VAL A 375 1.93 -14.64 23.88
CA VAL A 375 2.65 -13.99 22.79
C VAL A 375 4.13 -13.96 23.13
N ARG A 376 4.99 -14.32 22.17
CA ARG A 376 6.44 -14.16 22.29
C ARG A 376 6.79 -12.82 21.65
N VAL A 377 7.47 -11.98 22.42
CA VAL A 377 7.87 -10.64 21.99
C VAL A 377 9.35 -10.42 22.17
N ARG A 378 9.96 -9.71 21.23
CA ARG A 378 11.30 -9.16 21.37
C ARG A 378 11.18 -7.72 21.85
N LEU A 379 11.86 -7.41 22.95
CA LEU A 379 11.97 -6.07 23.48
C LEU A 379 13.37 -5.55 23.21
N SER A 380 13.50 -4.61 22.28
CA SER A 380 14.79 -3.98 21.94
C SER A 380 14.79 -2.56 22.47
N ARG A 381 15.66 -2.26 23.45
CA ARG A 381 15.85 -0.89 23.94
C ARG A 381 16.83 -0.18 23.01
N LYS A 382 16.35 0.83 22.28
CA LYS A 382 17.11 1.57 21.26
C LYS A 382 17.27 3.03 21.65
N ARG A 383 18.30 3.69 21.12
CA ARG A 383 18.47 5.14 21.22
C ARG A 383 17.52 5.84 20.28
N ASN A 384 17.02 6.99 20.72
CA ASN A 384 16.26 7.87 19.85
C ASN A 384 17.25 8.70 19.02
N GLU A 385 17.06 8.72 17.70
CA GLU A 385 17.94 9.42 16.74
C GLU A 385 17.50 10.88 16.54
N ASP A 386 16.31 11.23 17.02
CA ASP A 386 15.76 12.58 17.03
C ASP A 386 16.37 13.41 18.19
N GLU A 387 17.07 14.49 17.85
CA GLU A 387 17.72 15.39 18.82
C GLU A 387 16.71 16.13 19.71
N ASP A 388 15.46 16.30 19.24
CA ASP A 388 14.38 16.98 19.98
C ASP A 388 13.55 16.02 20.85
N ALA A 389 13.92 14.73 20.88
CA ALA A 389 13.17 13.75 21.64
C ALA A 389 13.29 13.95 23.15
N LYS A 390 12.11 13.99 23.81
CA LYS A 390 11.99 14.08 25.28
C LYS A 390 12.70 12.95 26.04
N GLU A 391 12.80 11.76 25.45
CA GLU A 391 13.42 10.58 26.05
C GLU A 391 14.52 10.04 25.12
N LYS A 392 15.73 9.84 25.65
CA LYS A 392 16.91 9.39 24.89
C LYS A 392 16.84 7.92 24.45
N LEU A 393 15.99 7.12 25.09
CA LEU A 393 15.85 5.69 24.85
C LEU A 393 14.37 5.33 24.72
N TYR A 394 14.05 4.51 23.72
CA TYR A 394 12.72 3.93 23.55
C TYR A 394 12.81 2.40 23.47
N THR A 395 11.74 1.71 23.86
CA THR A 395 11.64 0.25 23.69
C THR A 395 10.78 -0.06 22.49
N LEU A 396 11.33 -0.79 21.52
CA LEU A 396 10.58 -1.37 20.41
C LEU A 396 10.13 -2.78 20.79
N VAL A 397 8.83 -3.06 20.64
CA VAL A 397 8.23 -4.36 20.92
C VAL A 397 7.85 -5.04 19.60
N GLN A 398 8.54 -6.12 19.26
CA GLN A 398 8.31 -6.89 18.02
C GLN A 398 7.73 -8.26 18.33
N HIS A 399 6.98 -8.83 17.38
CA HIS A 399 6.46 -10.19 17.49
C HIS A 399 7.50 -11.22 17.02
N VAL A 400 7.73 -12.25 17.82
CA VAL A 400 8.59 -13.38 17.47
C VAL A 400 7.69 -14.60 17.21
N GLN A 401 7.67 -15.08 15.97
CA GLN A 401 6.93 -16.30 15.63
C GLN A 401 7.66 -17.52 16.20
N VAL A 402 6.94 -18.35 16.94
CA VAL A 402 7.46 -19.61 17.52
C VAL A 402 6.46 -20.73 17.29
N SER A 403 6.96 -21.93 17.04
CA SER A 403 6.14 -23.14 16.82
C SER A 403 5.52 -23.66 18.12
N THR A 404 6.19 -23.47 19.27
CA THR A 404 5.69 -23.85 20.59
C THR A 404 6.13 -22.87 21.67
N TYR A 405 5.26 -22.62 22.65
CA TYR A 405 5.56 -21.79 23.82
C TYR A 405 6.04 -22.60 25.04
N LYS A 406 6.17 -23.93 24.90
CA LYS A 406 6.58 -24.83 25.99
C LYS A 406 8.11 -24.81 26.10
N GLY A 407 8.63 -24.53 27.29
CA GLY A 407 10.07 -24.53 27.57
C GLY A 407 10.81 -23.20 27.25
N LEU A 408 10.15 -22.21 26.64
CA LEU A 408 10.79 -20.93 26.34
C LEU A 408 11.00 -20.09 27.61
N SER A 409 12.26 -19.83 27.96
CA SER A 409 12.70 -18.90 29.00
C SER A 409 12.96 -17.50 28.42
N THR A 410 13.27 -16.53 29.28
CA THR A 410 13.75 -15.22 28.82
C THR A 410 15.15 -15.38 28.25
N GLU A 411 15.36 -14.93 27.02
CA GLU A 411 16.65 -15.03 26.34
C GLU A 411 17.16 -13.62 26.05
N ASN A 412 18.43 -13.35 26.34
CA ASN A 412 19.09 -12.16 25.81
C ASN A 412 19.40 -12.43 24.34
N VAL A 413 18.99 -11.52 23.48
CA VAL A 413 19.29 -11.58 22.04
C VAL A 413 20.38 -10.56 21.80
N GLU A 414 21.54 -11.03 21.34
CA GLU A 414 22.55 -10.14 20.79
C GLU A 414 22.08 -9.73 19.39
N GLU A 415 21.83 -8.43 19.20
CA GLU A 415 21.55 -7.81 17.90
C GLU A 415 22.85 -7.46 17.18
#